data_AF-A0AAN7XJV5-F1
#
_entry.id   AF-A0AAN7XJV5-F1
#
_cell.length_a   1.000
_cell.length_b   1.000
_cell.length_c   1.000
_cell.angle_alpha   90.00
_cell.angle_beta   90.00
_cell.angle_gamma   90.00
#
_symmetry.space_group_name_H-M   'P 1'
#
loop_
_entity.id
_entity.type
_entity.pdbx_description
1 polymer ?
#
loop_
_entity_poly.entity_id
_entity_poly.type
_entity_poly.pdbx_seq_one_letter_code
_entity_poly.pdbx_strand_id
1 'polypeptide(L)'
;MKVFILLPITIAFSVALVGFTKIRKKEHDRHEKQSKFQDVKLRVTYEILHEYQSEKSEAKAHLERTTVDLKALTEEVKTLQSTADKAKSEADNCNGEKKIVTDQLAAVKSLLKNLQDELTKMQTGWTAEVQTLKQQLAARSAVCNFLKAGTKDASKLCDEDPKAEAPKQEEPKAEAPKQEEPKAEAPKKEEPKAEAPKNEEPKAEAPKKEEPKAEAPKKEEPKAEAPKQEEPKAEAPKQEEPKAEAPKP
;
A
#
# COMPACT_ATOMS: atom_id res chain seq x y z
N MET A 1 35.24 1.17 117.01
CA MET A 1 35.98 1.64 115.81
C MET A 1 35.41 1.16 114.46
N LYS A 2 34.58 0.09 114.39
CA LYS A 2 34.08 -0.45 113.11
C LYS A 2 33.02 0.40 112.38
N VAL A 3 32.30 1.27 113.09
CA VAL A 3 31.20 2.10 112.52
C VAL A 3 31.72 3.32 111.74
N PHE A 4 32.90 3.85 112.08
CA PHE A 4 33.48 5.01 111.40
C PHE A 4 34.04 4.72 110.00
N ILE A 5 34.32 3.44 109.68
CA ILE A 5 34.86 3.02 108.37
C ILE A 5 33.74 2.66 107.38
N LEU A 6 32.58 2.20 107.87
CA LEU A 6 31.47 1.77 107.00
C LEU A 6 30.76 2.95 106.31
N LEU A 7 30.63 4.09 106.99
CA LEU A 7 29.93 5.27 106.49
C LEU A 7 30.59 5.93 105.25
N PRO A 8 31.93 6.11 105.17
CA PRO A 8 32.57 6.61 103.95
C PRO A 8 32.52 5.59 102.80
N ILE A 9 32.58 4.28 103.11
CA ILE A 9 32.48 3.22 102.09
C ILE A 9 31.10 3.20 101.46
N THR A 10 30.02 3.31 102.24
CA THR A 10 28.66 3.37 101.69
C THR A 10 28.42 4.60 100.84
N ILE A 11 28.95 5.77 101.23
CA ILE A 11 28.89 7.00 100.43
C ILE A 11 29.64 6.83 99.11
N ALA A 12 30.86 6.29 99.13
CA ALA A 12 31.65 6.02 97.92
C ALA A 12 30.93 5.05 96.97
N PHE A 13 30.34 3.98 97.51
CA PHE A 13 29.57 3.01 96.73
C PHE A 13 28.32 3.64 96.12
N SER A 14 27.63 4.52 96.85
CA SER A 14 26.45 5.26 96.36
C SER A 14 26.80 6.16 95.17
N VAL A 15 27.91 6.89 95.25
CA VAL A 15 28.39 7.74 94.15
C VAL A 15 28.81 6.90 92.93
N ALA A 16 29.46 5.76 93.15
CA ALA A 16 29.84 4.84 92.07
C ALA A 16 28.61 4.26 91.34
N LEU A 17 27.55 3.87 92.06
CA LEU A 17 26.29 3.40 91.47
C LEU A 17 25.60 4.49 90.62
N VAL A 18 25.58 5.73 91.09
CA VAL A 18 25.04 6.87 90.32
C VAL A 18 25.86 7.13 89.05
N GLY A 19 27.19 7.02 89.14
CA GLY A 19 28.08 7.09 87.97
C GLY A 19 27.80 5.98 86.95
N PHE A 20 27.68 4.74 87.42
CA PHE A 20 27.41 3.56 86.59
C PHE A 20 26.05 3.65 85.89
N THR A 21 25.00 4.08 86.60
CA THR A 21 23.66 4.25 86.01
C THR A 21 23.63 5.34 84.93
N LYS A 22 24.37 6.44 85.09
CA LYS A 22 24.52 7.45 84.02
C LYS A 22 25.25 6.91 82.79
N ILE A 23 26.32 6.14 82.98
CA ILE A 23 27.06 5.52 81.86
C ILE A 23 26.12 4.58 81.10
N ARG A 24 25.41 3.69 81.80
CA ARG A 24 24.42 2.79 81.17
C ARG A 24 23.29 3.53 80.48
N LYS A 25 22.78 4.62 81.05
CA LYS A 25 21.75 5.44 80.40
C LYS A 25 22.27 6.08 79.11
N LYS A 26 23.49 6.62 79.13
CA LYS A 26 24.14 7.17 77.93
C LYS A 26 24.37 6.11 76.85
N GLU A 27 24.74 4.89 77.23
CA GLU A 27 24.88 3.76 76.31
C GLU A 27 23.53 3.34 75.72
N HIS A 28 22.49 3.23 76.56
CA HIS A 28 21.13 2.96 76.09
C HIS A 28 20.65 4.00 75.09
N ASP A 29 20.80 5.30 75.41
CA ASP A 29 20.43 6.39 74.50
C ASP A 29 21.21 6.32 73.17
N ARG A 30 22.48 5.91 73.22
CA ARG A 30 23.31 5.72 72.02
C ARG A 30 22.80 4.55 71.17
N HIS A 31 22.49 3.41 71.78
CA HIS A 31 21.93 2.25 71.09
C HIS A 31 20.54 2.52 70.53
N GLU A 32 19.70 3.26 71.26
CA GLU A 32 18.37 3.66 70.80
C GLU A 32 18.46 4.54 69.55
N LYS A 33 19.38 5.51 69.52
CA LYS A 33 19.63 6.34 68.33
C LYS A 33 20.12 5.52 67.14
N GLN A 34 21.05 4.59 67.37
CA GLN A 34 21.54 3.68 66.33
C GLN A 34 20.42 2.78 65.81
N SER A 35 19.59 2.22 66.68
CA SER A 35 18.45 1.38 66.32
C SER A 35 17.44 2.15 65.47
N LYS A 36 17.04 3.36 65.89
CA LYS A 36 16.14 4.23 65.10
C LYS A 36 16.72 4.59 63.73
N PHE A 37 18.02 4.87 63.67
CA PHE A 37 18.68 5.15 62.39
C PHE A 37 18.65 3.93 61.46
N GLN A 38 18.92 2.73 61.99
CA GLN A 38 18.83 1.49 61.21
C GLN A 38 17.39 1.22 60.75
N ASP A 39 16.38 1.47 61.61
CA ASP A 39 14.97 1.32 61.24
C ASP A 39 14.58 2.24 60.07
N VAL A 40 14.97 3.52 60.14
CA VAL A 40 14.75 4.47 59.03
C VAL A 40 15.47 4.01 57.77
N LYS A 41 16.74 3.59 57.89
CA LYS A 41 17.51 3.11 56.74
C LYS A 41 16.84 1.88 56.11
N LEU A 42 16.33 0.95 56.92
CA LEU A 42 15.65 -0.24 56.44
C LEU A 42 14.35 0.12 55.72
N ARG A 43 13.56 1.04 56.28
CA ARG A 43 12.34 1.55 55.64
C ARG A 43 12.60 2.18 54.28
N VAL A 44 13.55 3.12 54.22
CA VAL A 44 13.91 3.78 52.96
C VAL A 44 14.42 2.77 51.94
N THR A 45 15.24 1.81 52.37
CA THR A 45 15.73 0.75 51.46
C THR A 45 14.59 -0.11 50.93
N TYR A 46 13.60 -0.43 51.77
CA TYR A 46 12.44 -1.22 51.36
C TYR A 46 11.52 -0.46 50.40
N GLU A 47 11.27 0.84 50.66
CA GLU A 47 10.49 1.72 49.76
C GLU A 47 11.14 1.80 48.37
N ILE A 48 12.45 2.04 48.32
CA ILE A 48 13.21 2.09 47.06
C ILE A 48 13.17 0.72 46.35
N LEU A 49 13.39 -0.37 47.09
CA LEU A 49 13.33 -1.73 46.51
C LEU A 49 11.96 -2.04 45.92
N HIS A 50 10.89 -1.61 46.60
CA HIS A 50 9.52 -1.79 46.15
C HIS A 50 9.26 -0.98 44.87
N GLU A 51 9.73 0.27 44.80
CA GLU A 51 9.62 1.10 43.61
C GLU A 51 10.33 0.44 42.41
N TYR A 52 11.57 -0.02 42.59
CA TYR A 52 12.29 -0.78 41.55
C TYR A 52 11.55 -2.05 41.12
N GLN A 53 10.92 -2.78 42.05
CA GLN A 53 10.12 -3.96 41.72
C GLN A 53 8.88 -3.58 40.90
N SER A 54 8.23 -2.46 41.24
CA SER A 54 7.09 -1.92 40.49
C SER A 54 7.51 -1.57 39.06
N GLU A 55 8.55 -0.74 38.89
CA GLU A 55 9.08 -0.34 37.59
C GLU A 55 9.47 -1.55 36.73
N LYS A 56 10.12 -2.54 37.34
CA LYS A 56 10.48 -3.79 36.64
C LYS A 56 9.23 -4.54 36.15
N SER A 57 8.18 -4.59 36.96
CA SER A 57 6.93 -5.27 36.58
C SER A 57 6.19 -4.53 35.46
N GLU A 58 6.19 -3.19 35.50
CA GLU A 58 5.62 -2.33 34.46
C GLU A 58 6.40 -2.46 33.16
N ALA A 59 7.74 -2.40 33.21
CA ALA A 59 8.60 -2.61 32.06
C ALA A 59 8.39 -4.00 31.43
N LYS A 60 8.20 -5.03 32.25
CA LYS A 60 7.87 -6.38 31.77
C LYS A 60 6.51 -6.42 31.09
N ALA A 61 5.49 -5.77 31.67
CA ALA A 61 4.16 -5.69 31.06
C ALA A 61 4.20 -4.94 29.72
N HIS A 62 4.98 -3.86 29.63
CA HIS A 62 5.23 -3.15 28.38
C HIS A 62 5.89 -4.05 27.34
N LEU A 63 6.91 -4.83 27.72
CA LEU A 63 7.58 -5.76 26.81
C LEU A 63 6.64 -6.84 26.27
N GLU A 64 5.80 -7.43 27.13
CA GLU A 64 4.80 -8.42 26.72
C GLU A 64 3.78 -7.79 25.75
N ARG A 65 3.31 -6.59 26.07
CA ARG A 65 2.38 -5.85 25.19
C ARG A 65 3.00 -5.56 23.82
N THR A 66 4.21 -5.00 23.77
CA THR A 66 4.88 -4.71 22.51
C THR A 66 5.20 -5.98 21.72
N THR A 67 5.48 -7.09 22.40
CA THR A 67 5.67 -8.40 21.75
C THR A 67 4.39 -8.89 21.08
N VAL A 68 3.23 -8.71 21.73
CA VAL A 68 1.92 -9.05 21.14
C VAL A 68 1.62 -8.14 19.94
N ASP A 69 1.82 -6.83 20.09
CA ASP A 69 1.60 -5.86 19.01
C ASP A 69 2.49 -6.16 17.79
N LEU A 70 3.75 -6.54 18.02
CA LEU A 70 4.69 -6.91 16.95
C LEU A 70 4.24 -8.18 16.23
N LYS A 71 3.72 -9.18 16.95
CA LYS A 71 3.15 -10.39 16.32
C LYS A 71 1.91 -10.05 15.49
N ALA A 72 1.02 -9.20 15.99
CA ALA A 72 -0.16 -8.76 15.25
C ALA A 72 0.22 -8.04 13.95
N LEU A 73 1.13 -7.05 14.05
CA LEU A 73 1.68 -6.34 12.88
C LEU A 73 2.36 -7.28 11.90
N THR A 74 3.05 -8.31 12.37
CA THR A 74 3.70 -9.30 11.50
C THR A 74 2.67 -10.08 10.67
N GLU A 75 1.55 -10.51 11.28
CA GLU A 75 0.47 -11.17 10.56
C GLU A 75 -0.25 -10.21 9.59
N GLU A 76 -0.45 -8.95 9.98
CA GLU A 76 -0.98 -7.91 9.08
C GLU A 76 -0.08 -7.71 7.87
N VAL A 77 1.23 -7.59 8.05
CA VAL A 77 2.18 -7.46 6.94
C VAL A 77 2.13 -8.69 6.03
N LYS A 78 2.02 -9.89 6.58
CA LYS A 78 1.90 -11.13 5.80
C LYS A 78 0.63 -11.16 4.95
N THR A 79 -0.50 -10.73 5.51
CA THR A 79 -1.75 -10.64 4.75
C THR A 79 -1.65 -9.58 3.64
N LEU A 80 -1.12 -8.40 3.95
CA LEU A 80 -0.88 -7.34 2.97
C LEU A 80 0.04 -7.80 1.84
N GLN A 81 1.10 -8.53 2.16
CA GLN A 81 2.02 -9.07 1.16
C GLN A 81 1.33 -10.06 0.22
N SER A 82 0.50 -10.98 0.76
CA SER A 82 -0.31 -11.88 -0.06
C SER A 82 -1.29 -11.12 -0.96
N THR A 83 -1.92 -10.05 -0.47
CA THR A 83 -2.80 -9.22 -1.29
C THR A 83 -2.05 -8.47 -2.38
N ALA A 84 -0.85 -7.99 -2.10
CA ALA A 84 0.01 -7.32 -3.08
C ALA A 84 0.46 -8.29 -4.18
N ASP A 85 0.83 -9.53 -3.82
CA ASP A 85 1.20 -10.56 -4.79
C ASP A 85 0.01 -10.93 -5.70
N LYS A 86 -1.20 -11.01 -5.14
CA LYS A 86 -2.43 -11.22 -5.91
C LYS A 86 -2.72 -10.04 -6.86
N ALA A 87 -2.63 -8.81 -6.37
CA ALA A 87 -2.84 -7.63 -7.21
C ALA A 87 -1.81 -7.54 -8.35
N LYS A 88 -0.56 -7.95 -8.08
CA LYS A 88 0.49 -8.01 -9.09
C LYS A 88 0.18 -9.02 -10.20
N SER A 89 -0.26 -10.23 -9.84
CA SER A 89 -0.62 -11.24 -10.83
C SER A 89 -1.85 -10.83 -11.67
N GLU A 90 -2.84 -10.17 -11.06
CA GLU A 90 -3.98 -9.59 -11.77
C GLU A 90 -3.54 -8.49 -12.74
N ALA A 91 -2.61 -7.62 -12.34
CA ALA A 91 -2.06 -6.59 -13.21
C ALA A 91 -1.28 -7.18 -14.39
N ASP A 92 -0.49 -8.22 -14.15
CA ASP A 92 0.24 -8.94 -15.21
C ASP A 92 -0.73 -9.59 -16.21
N ASN A 93 -1.83 -10.21 -15.72
CA ASN A 93 -2.87 -10.77 -16.59
C ASN A 93 -3.56 -9.68 -17.43
N CYS A 94 -3.96 -8.58 -16.81
CA CYS A 94 -4.57 -7.43 -17.50
C CYS A 94 -3.64 -6.85 -18.58
N ASN A 95 -2.33 -6.78 -18.30
CA ASN A 95 -1.36 -6.32 -19.28
C ASN A 95 -1.19 -7.31 -20.45
N GLY A 96 -1.29 -8.61 -20.18
CA GLY A 96 -1.37 -9.66 -21.20
C GLY A 96 -2.58 -9.51 -22.11
N GLU A 97 -3.77 -9.35 -21.54
CA GLU A 97 -5.02 -9.11 -22.28
C GLU A 97 -4.96 -7.84 -23.12
N LYS A 98 -4.43 -6.75 -22.56
CA LYS A 98 -4.21 -5.50 -23.28
C LYS A 98 -3.35 -5.69 -24.53
N LYS A 99 -2.30 -6.50 -24.45
CA LYS A 99 -1.45 -6.82 -25.60
C LYS A 99 -2.25 -7.56 -26.68
N ILE A 100 -3.01 -8.58 -26.30
CA ILE A 100 -3.86 -9.34 -27.23
C ILE A 100 -4.84 -8.41 -27.95
N VAL A 101 -5.54 -7.55 -27.20
CA VAL A 101 -6.49 -6.59 -27.78
C VAL A 101 -5.79 -5.60 -28.70
N THR A 102 -4.57 -5.17 -28.36
CA THR A 102 -3.78 -4.27 -29.21
C THR A 102 -3.40 -4.94 -30.54
N ASP A 103 -2.98 -6.20 -30.50
CA ASP A 103 -2.64 -6.98 -31.70
C ASP A 103 -3.87 -7.22 -32.57
N GLN A 104 -5.02 -7.56 -31.95
CA GLN A 104 -6.30 -7.69 -32.65
C GLN A 104 -6.73 -6.36 -33.29
N LEU A 105 -6.58 -5.24 -32.60
CA LEU A 105 -6.91 -3.91 -33.13
C LEU A 105 -6.03 -3.60 -34.36
N ALA A 106 -4.74 -3.94 -34.31
CA ALA A 106 -3.83 -3.76 -35.44
C ALA A 106 -4.26 -4.61 -36.65
N ALA A 107 -4.64 -5.87 -36.43
CA ALA A 107 -5.15 -6.76 -37.47
C ALA A 107 -6.45 -6.22 -38.10
N VAL A 108 -7.43 -5.82 -37.28
CA VAL A 108 -8.70 -5.25 -37.75
C VAL A 108 -8.46 -3.95 -38.53
N LYS A 109 -7.53 -3.10 -38.09
CA LYS A 109 -7.15 -1.89 -38.84
C LYS A 109 -6.58 -2.21 -40.22
N SER A 110 -5.76 -3.27 -40.32
CA SER A 110 -5.24 -3.73 -41.61
C SER A 110 -6.34 -4.24 -42.53
N LEU A 111 -7.28 -5.03 -41.99
CA LEU A 111 -8.43 -5.52 -42.75
C LEU A 111 -9.32 -4.37 -43.23
N LEU A 112 -9.58 -3.38 -42.36
CA LEU A 112 -10.33 -2.18 -42.70
C LEU A 112 -9.67 -1.43 -43.87
N LYS A 113 -8.34 -1.26 -43.83
CA LYS A 113 -7.59 -0.61 -44.91
C LYS A 113 -7.73 -1.36 -46.23
N ASN A 114 -7.57 -2.69 -46.22
CA ASN A 114 -7.72 -3.51 -47.42
C ASN A 114 -9.15 -3.42 -47.99
N LEU A 115 -10.17 -3.49 -47.14
CA LEU A 115 -11.57 -3.33 -47.54
C LEU A 115 -11.84 -1.94 -48.14
N GLN A 116 -11.26 -0.91 -47.55
CA GLN A 116 -11.36 0.46 -48.05
C GLN A 116 -10.69 0.60 -49.43
N ASP A 117 -9.52 -0.02 -49.62
CA ASP A 117 -8.82 -0.04 -50.90
C ASP A 117 -9.66 -0.79 -51.97
N GLU A 118 -10.24 -1.93 -51.65
CA GLU A 118 -11.16 -2.65 -52.57
C GLU A 118 -12.42 -1.84 -52.90
N LEU A 119 -13.02 -1.16 -51.91
CA LEU A 119 -14.17 -0.30 -52.14
C LEU A 119 -13.82 0.85 -53.10
N THR A 120 -12.66 1.48 -52.91
CA THR A 120 -12.22 2.57 -53.80
C THR A 120 -11.90 2.06 -55.21
N LYS A 121 -11.33 0.86 -55.34
CA LYS A 121 -11.10 0.20 -56.62
C LYS A 121 -12.41 -0.11 -57.35
N MET A 122 -13.39 -0.67 -56.65
CA MET A 122 -14.73 -0.89 -57.19
C MET A 122 -15.37 0.43 -57.63
N GLN A 123 -15.33 1.46 -56.78
CA GLN A 123 -15.93 2.76 -57.07
C GLN A 123 -15.29 3.42 -58.30
N THR A 124 -13.96 3.38 -58.42
CA THR A 124 -13.25 3.91 -59.59
C THR A 124 -13.56 3.11 -60.86
N GLY A 125 -13.66 1.78 -60.76
CA GLY A 125 -14.11 0.91 -61.86
C GLY A 125 -15.50 1.28 -62.37
N TRP A 126 -16.49 1.32 -61.48
CA TRP A 126 -17.86 1.74 -61.81
C TRP A 126 -17.92 3.15 -62.40
N THR A 127 -17.12 4.08 -61.87
CA THR A 127 -17.06 5.45 -62.40
C THR A 127 -16.53 5.47 -63.84
N ALA A 128 -15.50 4.69 -64.14
CA ALA A 128 -14.94 4.57 -65.48
C ALA A 128 -15.90 3.89 -66.47
N GLU A 129 -16.63 2.86 -66.05
CA GLU A 129 -17.67 2.21 -66.85
C GLU A 129 -18.81 3.19 -67.17
N VAL A 130 -19.31 3.91 -66.17
CA VAL A 130 -20.34 4.94 -66.36
C VAL A 130 -19.86 6.02 -67.33
N GLN A 131 -18.59 6.44 -67.24
CA GLN A 131 -18.02 7.43 -68.16
C GLN A 131 -17.91 6.88 -69.59
N THR A 132 -17.50 5.62 -69.74
CA THR A 132 -17.40 4.93 -71.03
C THR A 132 -18.78 4.79 -71.68
N LEU A 133 -19.79 4.36 -70.92
CA LEU A 133 -21.18 4.26 -71.39
C LEU A 133 -21.73 5.63 -71.82
N LYS A 134 -21.44 6.70 -71.06
CA LYS A 134 -21.79 8.07 -71.47
C LYS A 134 -21.14 8.45 -72.80
N GLN A 135 -19.88 8.10 -73.01
CA GLN A 135 -19.15 8.38 -74.23
C GLN A 135 -19.68 7.60 -75.44
N GLN A 136 -20.03 6.32 -75.24
CA GLN A 136 -20.69 5.49 -76.25
C GLN A 136 -22.06 6.05 -76.63
N LEU A 137 -22.85 6.49 -75.64
CA LEU A 137 -24.15 7.11 -75.88
C LEU A 137 -24.01 8.42 -76.66
N ALA A 138 -23.02 9.27 -76.30
CA ALA A 138 -22.72 10.49 -77.02
C ALA A 138 -22.27 10.22 -78.47
N ALA A 139 -21.41 9.21 -78.70
CA ALA A 139 -20.98 8.81 -80.04
C ALA A 139 -22.16 8.29 -80.89
N ARG A 140 -23.05 7.48 -80.32
CA ARG A 140 -24.29 7.03 -80.99
C ARG A 140 -25.17 8.22 -81.37
N SER A 141 -25.32 9.21 -80.48
CA SER A 141 -26.07 10.43 -80.78
C SER A 141 -25.43 11.26 -81.90
N ALA A 142 -24.09 11.30 -81.98
CA ALA A 142 -23.37 11.99 -83.07
C ALA A 142 -23.57 11.30 -84.43
N VAL A 143 -23.56 9.96 -84.47
CA VAL A 143 -23.90 9.18 -85.66
C VAL A 143 -25.34 9.47 -86.10
N CYS A 144 -26.28 9.53 -85.15
CA CYS A 144 -27.67 9.88 -85.45
C CYS A 144 -27.84 11.33 -85.95
N ASN A 145 -27.07 12.28 -85.43
CA ASN A 145 -27.04 13.64 -85.96
C ASN A 145 -26.54 13.69 -87.41
N PHE A 146 -25.56 12.86 -87.77
CA PHE A 146 -25.04 12.76 -89.14
C PHE A 146 -26.05 12.11 -90.10
N LEU A 147 -26.75 11.07 -89.66
CA LEU A 147 -27.78 10.37 -90.45
C LEU A 147 -29.03 11.23 -90.67
N LYS A 148 -29.36 12.15 -89.76
CA LYS A 148 -30.48 13.10 -89.91
C LYS A 148 -30.24 14.13 -91.04
N ALA A 149 -28.99 14.30 -91.49
CA ALA A 149 -28.63 15.11 -92.66
C ALA A 149 -28.65 14.34 -93.99
N GLY A 150 -28.72 13.00 -93.96
CA GLY A 150 -28.88 12.13 -95.13
C GLY A 150 -30.33 11.70 -95.38
N THR A 151 -30.61 11.18 -96.59
CA THR A 151 -31.92 10.76 -97.14
C THR A 151 -32.98 10.31 -96.11
N LYS A 152 -34.25 10.70 -96.32
CA LYS A 152 -35.40 10.53 -95.40
C LYS A 152 -35.58 9.14 -94.77
N ASP A 153 -35.14 8.08 -95.43
CA ASP A 153 -35.25 6.70 -94.92
C ASP A 153 -34.26 6.40 -93.78
N ALA A 154 -33.11 7.10 -93.71
CA ALA A 154 -32.12 6.95 -92.64
C ALA A 154 -32.52 7.66 -91.34
N SER A 155 -33.31 8.73 -91.41
CA SER A 155 -33.83 9.43 -90.21
C SER A 155 -34.74 8.55 -89.35
N LYS A 156 -35.51 7.63 -89.95
CA LYS A 156 -36.42 6.74 -89.20
C LYS A 156 -35.71 5.78 -88.23
N LEU A 157 -34.44 5.44 -88.47
CA LEU A 157 -33.68 4.56 -87.57
C LEU A 157 -33.17 5.25 -86.28
N CYS A 158 -33.17 6.58 -86.24
CA CYS A 158 -32.66 7.36 -85.10
C CYS A 158 -33.77 8.07 -84.30
N ASP A 159 -35.02 8.06 -84.80
CA ASP A 159 -36.20 8.60 -84.10
C ASP A 159 -36.99 7.50 -83.34
N GLU A 160 -36.63 6.21 -83.50
CA GLU A 160 -37.07 5.16 -82.56
C GLU A 160 -36.15 5.18 -81.34
N ASP A 161 -36.69 5.68 -80.24
CA ASP A 161 -36.10 5.65 -78.90
C ASP A 161 -35.44 4.28 -78.68
N PRO A 162 -34.14 4.20 -78.32
CA PRO A 162 -33.51 2.93 -78.15
C PRO A 162 -34.17 2.25 -76.96
N LYS A 163 -35.11 1.34 -77.24
CA LYS A 163 -35.54 0.34 -76.27
C LYS A 163 -34.26 -0.29 -75.75
N ALA A 164 -33.94 0.02 -74.50
CA ALA A 164 -32.71 -0.40 -73.86
C ALA A 164 -32.66 -1.93 -73.86
N GLU A 165 -32.03 -2.53 -74.86
CA GLU A 165 -31.38 -3.81 -74.64
C GLU A 165 -30.19 -3.48 -73.74
N ALA A 166 -30.45 -3.63 -72.43
CA ALA A 166 -29.40 -3.64 -71.43
C ALA A 166 -28.25 -4.52 -71.96
N PRO A 167 -26.99 -4.07 -71.90
CA PRO A 167 -25.89 -5.00 -72.10
C PRO A 167 -26.15 -6.16 -71.13
N LYS A 168 -26.20 -7.39 -71.64
CA LYS A 168 -26.18 -8.57 -70.77
C LYS A 168 -24.98 -8.37 -69.85
N GLN A 169 -25.24 -8.10 -68.58
CA GLN A 169 -24.27 -8.28 -67.53
C GLN A 169 -23.84 -9.74 -67.64
N GLU A 170 -22.68 -10.00 -68.24
CA GLU A 170 -21.86 -11.05 -67.69
C GLU A 170 -21.50 -10.55 -66.30
N GLU A 171 -22.25 -11.00 -65.29
CA GLU A 171 -21.80 -10.91 -63.92
C GLU A 171 -20.35 -11.41 -63.93
N PRO A 172 -19.36 -10.61 -63.50
CA PRO A 172 -18.07 -11.18 -63.19
C PRO A 172 -18.37 -12.27 -62.17
N LYS A 173 -18.14 -13.53 -62.55
CA LYS A 173 -18.23 -14.67 -61.66
C LYS A 173 -17.41 -14.30 -60.44
N ALA A 174 -18.09 -13.96 -59.36
CA ALA A 174 -17.47 -13.89 -58.06
C ALA A 174 -17.04 -15.33 -57.78
N GLU A 175 -15.79 -15.68 -58.09
CA GLU A 175 -15.13 -16.70 -57.31
C GLU A 175 -15.12 -16.15 -55.89
N ALA A 176 -16.09 -16.59 -55.10
CA ALA A 176 -16.03 -16.44 -53.66
C ALA A 176 -14.65 -16.97 -53.25
N PRO A 177 -13.76 -16.14 -52.64
CA PRO A 177 -12.59 -16.70 -52.01
C PRO A 177 -13.11 -17.75 -51.04
N LYS A 178 -12.66 -19.01 -51.19
CA LYS A 178 -12.91 -20.05 -50.20
C LYS A 178 -12.50 -19.46 -48.85
N GLN A 179 -13.49 -19.12 -48.03
CA GLN A 179 -13.29 -18.96 -46.61
C GLN A 179 -12.92 -20.35 -46.09
N GLU A 180 -11.63 -20.62 -45.97
CA GLU A 180 -11.19 -21.46 -44.87
C GLU A 180 -11.58 -20.69 -43.62
N GLU A 181 -12.72 -21.06 -43.03
CA GLU A 181 -13.03 -20.68 -41.66
C GLU A 181 -11.81 -21.09 -40.81
N PRO A 182 -11.10 -20.15 -40.17
CA PRO A 182 -10.24 -20.56 -39.08
C PRO A 182 -11.17 -21.21 -38.06
N LYS A 183 -11.00 -22.53 -37.85
CA LYS A 183 -11.58 -23.23 -36.71
C LYS A 183 -11.13 -22.48 -35.46
N ALA A 184 -11.98 -21.58 -34.98
CA ALA A 184 -11.89 -21.07 -33.63
C ALA A 184 -12.27 -22.26 -32.73
N GLU A 185 -11.26 -22.98 -32.24
CA GLU A 185 -11.46 -23.71 -31.00
C GLU A 185 -11.84 -22.67 -29.95
N ALA A 186 -13.14 -22.64 -29.63
CA ALA A 186 -13.63 -21.88 -28.51
C ALA A 186 -12.83 -22.33 -27.27
N PRO A 187 -12.14 -21.44 -26.56
CA PRO A 187 -11.61 -21.80 -25.26
C PRO A 187 -12.82 -22.21 -24.40
N LYS A 188 -12.84 -23.48 -23.98
CA LYS A 188 -13.78 -23.95 -22.94
C LYS A 188 -13.59 -23.04 -21.73
N LYS A 189 -14.52 -22.11 -21.54
CA LYS A 189 -14.74 -21.48 -20.24
C LYS A 189 -15.23 -22.59 -19.31
N GLU A 190 -14.33 -23.12 -18.49
CA GLU A 190 -14.74 -23.70 -17.22
C GLU A 190 -15.30 -22.54 -16.39
N GLU A 191 -16.62 -22.52 -16.22
CA GLU A 191 -17.25 -21.66 -15.22
C GLU A 191 -16.70 -22.05 -13.85
N PRO A 192 -16.11 -21.12 -13.07
CA PRO A 192 -15.88 -21.39 -11.67
C PRO A 192 -17.25 -21.55 -11.01
N LYS A 193 -17.52 -22.75 -10.49
CA LYS A 193 -18.65 -23.01 -9.58
C LYS A 193 -18.56 -22.00 -8.43
N ALA A 194 -19.43 -21.00 -8.45
CA ALA A 194 -19.67 -20.16 -7.30
C ALA A 194 -20.39 -21.01 -6.24
N GLU A 195 -19.66 -21.51 -5.25
CA GLU A 195 -20.30 -21.93 -4.01
C GLU A 195 -20.85 -20.68 -3.32
N ALA A 196 -22.17 -20.65 -3.13
CA ALA A 196 -22.85 -19.59 -2.43
C ALA A 196 -22.30 -19.47 -0.99
N PRO A 197 -21.90 -18.28 -0.52
CA PRO A 197 -21.60 -18.09 0.88
C PRO A 197 -22.88 -18.31 1.69
N LYS A 198 -22.83 -19.27 2.60
CA LYS A 198 -23.86 -19.51 3.61
C LYS A 198 -24.00 -18.24 4.44
N ASN A 199 -25.12 -17.54 4.29
CA ASN A 199 -25.48 -16.39 5.10
C ASN A 199 -25.87 -16.90 6.50
N GLU A 200 -24.96 -16.84 7.48
CA GLU A 200 -25.34 -16.85 8.89
C GLU A 200 -25.58 -15.40 9.32
N GLU A 201 -26.83 -15.11 9.67
CA GLU A 201 -27.24 -13.84 10.25
C GLU A 201 -26.43 -13.52 11.52
N PRO A 202 -25.75 -12.37 11.61
CA PRO A 202 -25.26 -11.91 12.90
C PRO A 202 -26.47 -11.45 13.74
N LYS A 203 -26.72 -12.16 14.84
CA LYS A 203 -27.60 -11.70 15.92
C LYS A 203 -27.12 -10.32 16.38
N ALA A 204 -27.95 -9.31 16.18
CA ALA A 204 -27.75 -7.98 16.74
C ALA A 204 -27.88 -8.03 18.26
N GLU A 205 -26.76 -7.86 18.98
CA GLU A 205 -26.80 -7.31 20.34
C GLU A 205 -26.53 -5.80 20.24
N ALA A 206 -27.50 -5.01 20.70
CA ALA A 206 -27.42 -3.57 20.74
C ALA A 206 -26.37 -3.12 21.77
N PRO A 207 -25.34 -2.32 21.41
CA PRO A 207 -24.51 -1.68 22.40
C PRO A 207 -25.31 -0.58 23.11
N LYS A 208 -25.41 -0.68 24.44
CA LYS A 208 -25.92 0.36 25.32
C LYS A 208 -25.11 1.65 25.10
N LYS A 209 -25.82 2.75 24.85
CA LYS A 209 -25.27 4.12 24.93
C LYS A 209 -24.84 4.39 26.38
N GLU A 210 -23.55 4.61 26.61
CA GLU A 210 -23.08 5.47 27.69
C GLU A 210 -22.67 6.81 27.07
N GLU A 211 -23.30 7.88 27.55
CA GLU A 211 -22.96 9.25 27.19
C GLU A 211 -21.59 9.63 27.76
N PRO A 212 -20.63 10.10 26.94
CA PRO A 212 -19.42 10.67 27.47
C PRO A 212 -19.73 12.07 28.04
N LYS A 213 -19.51 12.23 29.36
CA LYS A 213 -19.45 13.53 30.03
C LYS A 213 -18.38 14.39 29.35
N ALA A 214 -18.78 15.55 28.83
CA ALA A 214 -17.87 16.55 28.32
C ALA A 214 -17.15 17.25 29.49
N GLU A 215 -15.87 16.96 29.68
CA GLU A 215 -14.96 17.88 30.38
C GLU A 215 -14.23 18.73 29.34
N ALA A 216 -14.28 20.05 29.53
CA ALA A 216 -13.73 21.04 28.62
C ALA A 216 -12.19 20.97 28.57
N PRO A 217 -11.55 20.99 27.38
CA PRO A 217 -10.11 21.12 27.29
C PRO A 217 -9.68 22.54 27.66
N LYS A 218 -8.88 22.68 28.73
CA LYS A 218 -8.08 23.89 28.99
C LYS A 218 -7.03 24.02 27.89
N LYS A 219 -7.09 25.12 27.13
CA LYS A 219 -5.98 25.57 26.28
C LYS A 219 -4.81 25.99 27.17
N GLU A 220 -3.70 25.25 27.11
CA GLU A 220 -2.38 25.82 27.38
C GLU A 220 -1.73 26.17 26.04
N GLU A 221 -1.35 27.43 25.89
CA GLU A 221 -0.58 27.92 24.75
C GLU A 221 0.85 27.38 24.81
N PRO A 222 1.42 26.86 23.70
CA PRO A 222 2.82 26.47 23.68
C PRO A 222 3.71 27.72 23.70
N LYS A 223 4.51 27.84 24.76
CA LYS A 223 5.59 28.83 24.85
C LYS A 223 6.69 28.43 23.85
N ALA A 224 6.97 29.29 22.88
CA ALA A 224 8.09 29.13 21.96
C ALA A 224 9.42 29.27 22.71
N GLU A 225 10.22 28.21 22.79
CA GLU A 225 11.63 28.30 23.14
C GLU A 225 12.46 28.37 21.85
N ALA A 226 13.28 29.42 21.75
CA ALA A 226 14.21 29.63 20.66
C ALA A 226 15.38 28.62 20.73
N PRO A 227 15.87 28.09 19.59
CA PRO A 227 17.01 27.18 19.59
C PRO A 227 18.30 27.97 19.90
N LYS A 228 19.00 27.58 20.97
CA LYS A 228 20.39 27.99 21.22
C LYS A 228 21.31 27.23 20.26
N GLN A 229 22.04 27.97 19.44
CA GLN A 229 23.20 27.46 18.71
C GLN A 229 24.30 27.11 19.71
N GLU A 230 24.81 25.87 19.64
CA GLU A 230 26.01 25.44 20.33
C GLU A 230 27.14 25.33 19.29
N GLU A 231 28.20 26.11 19.47
CA GLU A 231 29.39 26.07 18.61
C GLU A 231 30.15 24.74 18.80
N PRO A 232 30.68 24.13 17.72
CA PRO A 232 31.47 22.91 17.83
C PRO A 232 32.85 23.20 18.39
N LYS A 233 33.14 22.64 19.57
CA LYS A 233 34.49 22.62 20.16
C LYS A 233 35.34 21.58 19.43
N ALA A 234 36.41 22.04 18.78
CA ALA A 234 37.42 21.18 18.19
C ALA A 234 38.22 20.44 19.28
N GLU A 235 38.16 19.10 19.30
CA GLU A 235 39.10 18.27 20.06
C GLU A 235 40.36 18.03 19.24
N ALA A 236 41.52 18.33 19.85
CA ALA A 236 42.84 18.02 19.32
C ALA A 236 43.18 16.54 19.57
N PRO A 237 43.85 15.84 18.63
CA PRO A 237 44.22 14.44 18.81
C PRO A 237 45.41 14.32 19.76
N LYS A 238 45.27 13.50 20.82
CA LYS A 238 46.39 13.07 21.66
C LYS A 238 47.17 11.95 20.97
N GLN A 239 48.47 12.19 20.78
CA GLN A 239 49.45 11.16 20.43
C GLN A 239 49.62 10.17 21.58
N GLU A 240 49.65 8.88 21.26
CA GLU A 240 49.98 7.79 22.17
C GLU A 240 51.40 7.30 21.84
N GLU A 241 52.35 7.52 22.75
CA GLU A 241 53.69 6.93 22.67
C GLU A 241 53.65 5.45 23.13
N PRO A 242 54.31 4.52 22.42
CA PRO A 242 54.38 3.14 22.84
C PRO A 242 55.46 2.97 23.93
N LYS A 243 55.05 2.54 25.14
CA LYS A 243 56.00 2.05 26.14
C LYS A 243 56.43 0.63 25.80
N ALA A 244 57.72 0.48 25.52
CA ALA A 244 58.42 -0.79 25.45
C ALA A 244 58.41 -1.49 26.82
N GLU A 245 57.90 -2.72 26.86
CA GLU A 245 58.04 -3.62 28.00
C GLU A 245 59.39 -4.36 27.90
N ALA A 246 60.26 -4.12 28.87
CA ALA A 246 61.49 -4.87 29.04
C ALA A 246 61.20 -6.17 29.81
N PRO A 247 61.68 -7.34 29.36
CA PRO A 247 61.50 -8.58 30.11
C PRO A 247 62.63 -8.76 31.15
N LYS A 248 62.27 -9.22 32.35
CA LYS A 248 63.20 -9.74 33.37
C LYS A 248 62.47 -10.75 34.25
N PRO A 249 63.21 -11.58 34.99
CA PRO A 249 64.20 -12.58 34.59
C PRO A 249 63.65 -14.02 34.67
#